data_AF-A0A1I3HU30-F1
#
_entry.id   AF-A0A1I3HU30-F1
#
_cell.length_a   1.000
_cell.length_b   1.000
_cell.length_c   1.000
_cell.angle_alpha   90.00
_cell.angle_beta   90.00
_cell.angle_gamma   90.00
#
_symmetry.space_group_name_H-M   'P 1'
#
loop_
_entity.id
_entity.type
_entity.pdbx_description
1 polymer ?
#
loop_
_entity_poly.entity_id
_entity_poly.type
_entity_poly.pdbx_seq_one_letter_code
_entity_poly.pdbx_strand_id
1 'polypeptide(L)'
;MKIQTVKIFAGIALLAAGACSVVHPADRQPNPGPVSFRFAAFGAAPQALIAPDRAAVAEVADRAARIATRPPSDMGPRPPRPAEAAALPLLYGSPEGRRFLSRPVGGGSSRAFALGEPAQSCPARIEAAGADPRSAAQAALEACFDALAAAGAGADCGCRAVALDDAALAPPAVFDYAPGVSARLVSPDLDIDVDLAASESAAPDGERLLALYPSPGTPALILVAPDGGARMLLHGREWTGSRTVEGLSRGRFRERIALVRDDGARAILSVGWDPVAYAAERRRLTRWTGA
;
A
#
# COMPACT_ATOMS: atom_id res chain seq x y z
N MET A 1 -24.80 -29.16 -14.19
CA MET A 1 -23.72 -28.51 -13.43
C MET A 1 -24.10 -28.47 -11.96
N LYS A 2 -23.48 -29.33 -11.13
CA LYS A 2 -23.65 -29.29 -9.67
C LYS A 2 -22.60 -28.34 -9.11
N ILE A 3 -23.04 -27.20 -8.57
CA ILE A 3 -22.17 -26.28 -7.82
C ILE A 3 -21.85 -27.00 -6.52
N GLN A 4 -20.66 -27.61 -6.41
CA GLN A 4 -20.19 -28.16 -5.15
C GLN A 4 -19.84 -26.99 -4.22
N THR A 5 -20.66 -26.81 -3.20
CA THR A 5 -20.38 -25.90 -2.09
C THR A 5 -19.19 -26.46 -1.31
N VAL A 6 -17.99 -25.95 -1.57
CA VAL A 6 -16.78 -26.31 -0.82
C VAL A 6 -16.96 -25.81 0.61
N LYS A 7 -17.22 -26.75 1.53
CA LYS A 7 -17.29 -26.47 2.97
C LYS A 7 -15.86 -26.36 3.49
N ILE A 8 -15.40 -25.13 3.71
CA ILE A 8 -14.16 -24.84 4.43
C ILE A 8 -14.41 -25.20 5.91
N PHE A 9 -14.01 -26.40 6.32
CA PHE A 9 -14.10 -26.83 7.71
C PHE A 9 -12.90 -26.33 8.52
N ALA A 10 -13.21 -25.86 9.73
CA ALA A 10 -12.30 -25.30 10.70
C ALA A 10 -11.24 -26.30 11.17
N GLY A 11 -10.00 -25.82 11.30
CA GLY A 11 -8.88 -26.54 11.87
C GLY A 11 -7.73 -25.56 12.14
N ILE A 12 -7.86 -24.79 13.22
CA ILE A 12 -6.77 -23.98 13.76
C ILE A 12 -5.96 -24.88 14.69
N ALA A 13 -4.69 -25.08 14.37
CA ALA A 13 -3.68 -25.59 15.28
C ALA A 13 -2.34 -24.89 15.06
N LEU A 14 -2.05 -23.99 16.00
CA LEU A 14 -0.77 -23.50 16.53
C LEU A 14 0.48 -23.47 15.63
N LEU A 15 0.95 -22.25 15.37
CA LEU A 15 2.37 -21.92 15.50
C LEU A 15 2.77 -22.07 16.98
N ALA A 16 3.88 -22.75 17.24
CA ALA A 16 4.20 -23.40 18.52
C ALA A 16 4.44 -22.47 19.72
N ALA A 17 3.92 -22.91 20.88
CA ALA A 17 4.35 -22.69 22.25
C ALA A 17 4.86 -21.29 22.66
N GLY A 18 3.93 -20.44 23.10
CA GLY A 18 4.22 -19.24 23.88
C GLY A 18 3.08 -18.22 23.82
N ALA A 19 2.17 -18.30 24.79
CA ALA A 19 0.97 -17.46 24.98
C ALA A 19 -0.23 -17.73 24.05
N CYS A 20 -1.29 -18.26 24.66
CA CYS A 20 -2.64 -18.30 24.10
C CYS A 20 -3.17 -16.88 23.92
N SER A 21 -3.03 -16.31 22.72
CA SER A 21 -3.76 -15.12 22.32
C SER A 21 -4.63 -15.47 21.12
N VAL A 22 -5.93 -15.40 21.33
CA VAL A 22 -6.94 -15.39 20.27
C VAL A 22 -6.52 -14.33 19.26
N VAL A 23 -6.21 -14.73 18.02
CA VAL A 23 -6.02 -13.78 16.92
C VAL A 23 -7.38 -13.17 16.62
N HIS A 24 -7.70 -12.08 17.30
CA HIS A 24 -8.80 -11.21 16.91
C HIS A 24 -8.46 -10.61 15.54
N PRO A 25 -9.45 -10.52 14.62
CA PRO A 25 -9.25 -9.87 13.34
C PRO A 25 -8.84 -8.41 13.60
N ALA A 26 -7.62 -8.08 13.20
CA ALA A 26 -7.01 -6.75 13.27
C ALA A 26 -7.15 -6.07 14.63
N ASP A 27 -6.07 -6.10 15.42
CA ASP A 27 -5.86 -5.04 16.40
C ASP A 27 -6.17 -3.71 15.71
N ARG A 28 -7.20 -3.01 16.22
CA ARG A 28 -7.50 -1.65 15.77
C ARG A 28 -6.25 -0.85 16.10
N GLN A 29 -5.35 -0.69 15.14
CA GLN A 29 -4.23 0.22 15.27
C GLN A 29 -4.80 1.55 15.81
N PRO A 30 -4.14 2.14 16.82
CA PRO A 30 -4.67 3.29 17.53
C PRO A 30 -5.09 4.36 16.54
N ASN A 31 -6.31 4.87 16.70
CA ASN A 31 -6.78 6.01 15.93
C ASN A 31 -5.79 7.16 16.18
N PRO A 32 -5.11 7.72 15.16
CA PRO A 32 -4.04 8.71 15.34
C PRO A 32 -4.51 10.04 15.96
N GLY A 33 -5.77 10.15 16.39
CA GLY A 33 -6.39 11.37 16.88
C GLY A 33 -6.70 12.33 15.74
N PRO A 34 -7.27 13.51 16.05
CA PRO A 34 -7.58 14.52 15.05
C PRO A 34 -6.29 15.20 14.56
N VAL A 35 -5.68 14.68 13.50
CA VAL A 35 -4.65 15.40 12.73
C VAL A 35 -5.36 16.23 11.65
N SER A 36 -5.08 17.53 11.62
CA SER A 36 -5.67 18.46 10.64
C SER A 36 -4.67 18.78 9.54
N PHE A 37 -5.03 18.45 8.30
CA PHE A 37 -4.24 18.73 7.11
C PHE A 37 -4.66 20.01 6.43
N ARG A 38 -3.67 20.76 5.94
CA ARG A 38 -3.88 21.92 5.05
C ARG A 38 -3.56 21.51 3.62
N PHE A 39 -4.49 21.71 2.69
CA PHE A 39 -4.22 21.53 1.25
C PHE A 39 -3.30 22.64 0.73
N ALA A 40 -1.99 22.42 0.83
CA ALA A 40 -0.97 23.43 0.66
C ALA A 40 -0.62 23.72 -0.81
N ALA A 41 -0.89 22.77 -1.71
CA ALA A 41 -0.60 22.92 -3.14
C ALA A 41 -1.70 23.67 -3.93
N PHE A 42 -2.71 24.23 -3.27
CA PHE A 42 -3.75 25.01 -3.96
C PHE A 42 -3.11 26.23 -4.65
N GLY A 43 -3.14 26.25 -5.99
CA GLY A 43 -2.51 27.30 -6.81
C GLY A 43 -1.03 27.09 -7.14
N ALA A 44 -0.37 26.05 -6.59
CA ALA A 44 0.91 25.58 -7.10
C ALA A 44 0.66 24.60 -8.26
N ALA A 45 1.53 24.62 -9.28
CA ALA A 45 1.51 23.63 -10.36
C ALA A 45 1.74 22.22 -9.75
N PRO A 46 0.73 21.33 -9.65
CA PRO A 46 0.87 20.06 -8.91
C PRO A 46 1.92 19.11 -9.55
N GLN A 47 2.20 19.29 -10.83
CA GLN A 47 3.28 18.62 -11.56
C GLN A 47 4.68 19.02 -11.07
N ALA A 48 4.82 20.19 -10.46
CA ALA A 48 6.07 20.71 -9.93
C ALA A 48 6.59 19.94 -8.71
N LEU A 49 5.75 19.05 -8.14
CA LEU A 49 6.03 18.20 -6.98
C LEU A 49 6.29 16.73 -7.38
N ILE A 50 6.55 16.49 -8.67
CA ILE A 50 6.95 15.20 -9.22
C ILE A 50 8.44 15.31 -9.55
N ALA A 51 9.25 14.44 -8.95
CA ALA A 51 10.62 14.19 -9.38
C ALA A 51 10.57 13.15 -10.51
N PRO A 52 10.91 13.49 -11.76
CA PRO A 52 10.95 12.52 -12.86
C PRO A 52 12.10 11.52 -12.71
N ASP A 53 13.17 11.89 -12.01
CA ASP A 53 14.35 11.08 -11.75
C ASP A 53 15.03 11.46 -10.42
N ARG A 54 16.10 10.75 -10.07
CA ARG A 54 16.87 11.02 -8.84
C ARG A 54 17.57 12.38 -8.85
N ALA A 55 17.95 12.91 -10.02
CA ALA A 55 18.64 14.19 -10.10
C ALA A 55 17.72 15.36 -9.71
N ALA A 56 16.41 15.22 -9.98
CA ALA A 56 15.40 16.22 -9.62
C ALA A 56 14.98 16.21 -8.15
N VAL A 57 15.37 15.20 -7.35
CA VAL A 57 14.89 15.01 -5.97
C VAL A 57 15.15 16.23 -5.08
N ALA A 58 16.37 16.78 -5.12
CA ALA A 58 16.73 17.91 -4.26
C ALA A 58 15.87 19.15 -4.56
N GLU A 59 15.62 19.44 -5.84
CA GLU A 59 14.78 20.58 -6.24
C GLU A 59 13.32 20.39 -5.80
N VAL A 60 12.78 19.19 -5.99
CA VAL A 60 11.40 18.86 -5.62
C VAL A 60 11.22 18.87 -4.10
N ALA A 61 12.18 18.35 -3.34
CA ALA A 61 12.17 18.40 -1.88
C ALA A 61 12.21 19.84 -1.35
N ASP A 62 13.08 20.68 -1.92
CA ASP A 62 13.16 22.10 -1.60
C ASP A 62 11.83 22.83 -1.89
N ARG A 63 11.20 22.51 -3.03
CA ARG A 63 9.90 23.08 -3.40
C ARG A 63 8.79 22.61 -2.47
N ALA A 64 8.74 21.32 -2.14
CA ALA A 64 7.78 20.74 -1.22
C ALA A 64 7.88 21.40 0.17
N ALA A 65 9.10 21.54 0.70
CA ALA A 65 9.36 22.21 1.97
C ALA A 65 8.87 23.65 1.97
N ARG A 66 9.18 24.44 0.93
CA ARG A 66 8.70 25.83 0.80
C ARG A 66 7.17 25.94 0.77
N ILE A 67 6.48 24.98 0.15
CA ILE A 67 5.01 24.97 0.09
C ILE A 67 4.42 24.56 1.45
N ALA A 68 5.01 23.58 2.12
CA ALA A 68 4.55 23.09 3.41
C ALA A 68 4.74 24.10 4.54
N THR A 69 5.83 24.87 4.53
CA THR A 69 6.14 25.87 5.57
C THR A 69 5.56 27.25 5.30
N ARG A 70 4.98 27.48 4.11
CA ARG A 70 4.34 28.76 3.77
C ARG A 70 3.23 29.09 4.79
N PRO A 71 3.20 30.30 5.36
CA PRO A 71 2.14 30.68 6.28
C PRO A 71 0.80 30.85 5.55
N PRO A 72 -0.35 30.61 6.21
CA PRO A 72 -1.67 30.70 5.58
C PRO A 72 -1.97 32.06 4.93
N SER A 73 -1.39 33.15 5.46
CA SER A 73 -1.50 34.51 4.90
C SER A 73 -1.00 34.61 3.46
N ASP A 74 -0.03 33.79 3.10
CA ASP A 74 0.68 33.85 1.81
C ASP A 74 0.01 32.97 0.74
N MET A 75 -1.12 32.35 1.07
CA MET A 75 -1.90 31.47 0.17
C MET A 75 -3.07 32.20 -0.49
N GLY A 76 -3.12 33.52 -0.34
CA GLY A 76 -4.16 34.36 -0.90
C GLY A 76 -5.34 34.59 0.06
N PRO A 77 -6.38 35.30 -0.42
CA PRO A 77 -7.43 35.87 0.44
C PRO A 77 -8.38 34.83 1.07
N ARG A 78 -8.32 33.56 0.62
CA ARG A 78 -9.10 32.45 1.17
C ARG A 78 -8.20 31.21 1.30
N PRO A 79 -7.45 31.07 2.40
CA PRO A 79 -6.66 29.88 2.62
C PRO A 79 -7.57 28.63 2.65
N PRO A 80 -7.09 27.49 2.15
CA PRO A 80 -7.85 26.25 2.16
C PRO A 80 -8.19 25.86 3.60
N ARG A 81 -9.44 25.46 3.84
CA ARG A 81 -9.88 24.99 5.15
C ARG A 81 -9.08 23.74 5.52
N PRO A 82 -8.67 23.60 6.80
CA PRO A 82 -8.12 22.36 7.28
C PRO A 82 -9.11 21.21 7.05
N ALA A 83 -8.59 20.07 6.63
CA ALA A 83 -9.33 18.82 6.51
C ALA A 83 -8.78 17.83 7.52
N GLU A 84 -9.66 17.08 8.20
CA GLU A 84 -9.21 16.02 9.08
C GLU A 84 -8.49 14.92 8.28
N ALA A 85 -7.55 14.21 8.91
CA ALA A 85 -6.85 13.09 8.29
C ALA A 85 -7.80 12.02 7.73
N ALA A 86 -8.97 11.83 8.35
CA ALA A 86 -10.01 10.92 7.87
C ALA A 86 -10.57 11.31 6.48
N ALA A 87 -10.44 12.58 6.09
CA ALA A 87 -10.80 13.07 4.76
C ALA A 87 -9.68 12.86 3.72
N LEU A 88 -8.55 12.27 4.11
CA LEU A 88 -7.45 11.83 3.24
C LEU A 88 -7.32 10.30 3.30
N PRO A 89 -8.17 9.54 2.58
CA PRO A 89 -8.30 8.10 2.74
C PRO A 89 -6.99 7.31 2.61
N LEU A 90 -6.07 7.75 1.75
CA LEU A 90 -4.77 7.12 1.59
C LEU A 90 -3.93 7.21 2.85
N LEU A 91 -3.86 8.38 3.49
CA LEU A 91 -3.09 8.55 4.72
C LEU A 91 -3.75 7.80 5.88
N TYR A 92 -5.07 7.85 5.98
CA TYR A 92 -5.79 7.22 7.08
C TYR A 92 -5.91 5.69 6.96
N GLY A 93 -6.03 5.19 5.73
CA GLY A 93 -6.38 3.80 5.45
C GLY A 93 -5.22 2.89 5.07
N SER A 94 -4.15 3.42 4.48
CA SER A 94 -2.99 2.60 4.09
C SER A 94 -2.02 2.35 5.25
N PRO A 95 -1.31 1.20 5.28
CA PRO A 95 -0.26 0.93 6.27
C PRO A 95 0.79 2.05 6.35
N GLU A 96 1.35 2.44 5.21
CA GLU A 96 2.35 3.50 5.07
C GLU A 96 1.78 4.85 5.54
N GLY A 97 0.54 5.16 5.15
CA GLY A 97 -0.15 6.37 5.56
C GLY A 97 -0.36 6.45 7.07
N ARG A 98 -0.75 5.33 7.69
CA ARG A 98 -0.91 5.24 9.14
C ARG A 98 0.42 5.38 9.87
N ARG A 99 1.50 4.79 9.34
CA ARG A 99 2.86 5.00 9.84
C ARG A 99 3.28 6.46 9.72
N PHE A 100 2.95 7.13 8.62
CA PHE A 100 3.14 8.56 8.45
C PHE A 100 2.40 9.35 9.56
N LEU A 101 1.11 9.10 9.75
CA LEU A 101 0.30 9.80 10.76
C LEU A 101 0.78 9.56 12.21
N SER A 102 1.33 8.39 12.51
CA SER A 102 1.85 8.06 13.85
C SER A 102 3.23 8.67 14.16
N ARG A 103 3.96 9.17 13.16
CA ARG A 103 5.26 9.80 13.38
C ARG A 103 5.08 11.19 14.01
N PRO A 104 5.80 11.53 15.09
CA PRO A 104 5.77 12.88 15.65
C PRO A 104 6.18 13.94 14.62
N VAL A 105 5.64 15.15 14.79
CA VAL A 105 6.03 16.36 14.05
C VAL A 105 6.42 17.42 15.06
N GLY A 106 7.51 18.14 14.78
CA GLY A 106 8.09 19.13 15.69
C GLY A 106 9.24 18.57 16.52
N GLY A 107 9.84 19.41 17.36
CA GLY A 107 11.00 19.03 18.17
C GLY A 107 12.24 18.59 17.37
N GLY A 108 12.41 19.10 16.14
CA GLY A 108 13.48 18.70 15.23
C GLY A 108 13.17 17.43 14.42
N SER A 109 11.90 17.12 14.21
CA SER A 109 11.46 16.03 13.33
C SER A 109 10.35 16.48 12.39
N SER A 110 10.44 16.01 11.14
CA SER A 110 9.43 16.15 10.09
C SER A 110 9.18 14.80 9.43
N ARG A 111 8.01 14.67 8.80
CA ARG A 111 7.56 13.45 8.11
C ARG A 111 7.13 13.76 6.69
N ALA A 112 7.42 12.89 5.75
CA ALA A 112 6.98 13.03 4.36
C ALA A 112 6.35 11.73 3.84
N PHE A 113 5.47 11.88 2.86
CA PHE A 113 4.81 10.78 2.17
C PHE A 113 4.94 10.99 0.66
N ALA A 114 5.41 9.95 -0.05
CA ALA A 114 5.63 9.96 -1.48
C ALA A 114 4.95 8.76 -2.17
N LEU A 115 4.61 8.95 -3.45
CA LEU A 115 4.04 7.92 -4.32
C LEU A 115 4.83 7.83 -5.62
N GLY A 116 4.83 6.65 -6.24
CA GLY A 116 5.25 6.50 -7.63
C GLY A 116 4.30 7.23 -8.59
N GLU A 117 4.84 7.77 -9.68
CA GLU A 117 4.11 8.55 -10.68
C GLU A 117 4.49 8.11 -12.11
N PRO A 118 3.52 7.80 -13.00
CA PRO A 118 2.09 7.74 -12.72
C PRO A 118 1.73 6.54 -11.84
N ALA A 119 0.81 6.76 -10.89
CA ALA A 119 0.48 5.77 -9.86
C ALA A 119 0.07 4.41 -10.45
N GLN A 120 -0.55 4.38 -11.62
CA GLN A 120 -1.02 3.16 -12.27
C GLN A 120 0.11 2.22 -12.67
N SER A 121 1.30 2.70 -12.99
CA SER A 121 2.42 1.86 -13.45
C SER A 121 3.65 1.92 -12.56
N CYS A 122 3.65 2.76 -11.54
CA CYS A 122 4.80 3.01 -10.66
C CYS A 122 4.46 2.62 -9.22
N PRO A 123 4.71 1.36 -8.82
CA PRO A 123 4.25 0.80 -7.55
C PRO A 123 5.12 1.24 -6.35
N ALA A 124 5.06 2.51 -5.99
CA ALA A 124 5.70 3.00 -4.77
C ALA A 124 4.71 3.76 -3.89
N ARG A 125 4.76 3.46 -2.59
CA ARG A 125 4.06 4.16 -1.52
C ARG A 125 4.98 4.17 -0.33
N ILE A 126 5.48 5.36 0.04
CA ILE A 126 6.61 5.48 0.98
C ILE A 126 6.36 6.62 1.94
N GLU A 127 6.58 6.35 3.21
CA GLU A 127 6.75 7.35 4.25
C GLU A 127 8.21 7.43 4.69
N ALA A 128 8.69 8.63 5.00
CA ALA A 128 10.00 8.85 5.60
C ALA A 128 9.95 9.96 6.65
N ALA A 129 11.02 10.04 7.44
CA ALA A 129 11.23 11.12 8.39
C ALA A 129 12.56 11.82 8.11
N GLY A 130 12.67 13.05 8.58
CA GLY A 130 13.89 13.86 8.51
C GLY A 130 13.98 14.82 9.69
N ALA A 131 15.13 15.48 9.83
CA ALA A 131 15.35 16.49 10.86
C ALA A 131 14.55 17.79 10.61
N ASP A 132 14.15 18.01 9.35
CA ASP A 132 13.42 19.18 8.88
C ASP A 132 12.55 18.82 7.65
N PRO A 133 11.64 19.70 7.21
CA PRO A 133 10.72 19.37 6.11
C PRO A 133 11.42 19.03 4.78
N ARG A 134 12.56 19.67 4.48
CA ARG A 134 13.31 19.39 3.25
C ARG A 134 13.94 18.01 3.33
N SER A 135 14.65 17.70 4.42
CA SER A 135 15.31 16.40 4.58
C SER A 135 14.31 15.24 4.64
N ALA A 136 13.13 15.44 5.24
CA ALA A 136 12.04 14.46 5.22
C ALA A 136 11.52 14.22 3.79
N ALA A 137 11.24 15.28 3.04
CA ALA A 137 10.77 15.19 1.66
C ALA A 137 11.78 14.48 0.75
N GLN A 138 13.07 14.83 0.89
CA GLN A 138 14.15 14.19 0.16
C GLN A 138 14.23 12.69 0.46
N ALA A 139 14.22 12.31 1.74
CA ALA A 139 14.28 10.91 2.16
C ALA A 139 13.10 10.09 1.60
N ALA A 140 11.87 10.63 1.60
CA ALA A 140 10.71 9.93 1.05
C ALA A 140 10.79 9.75 -0.48
N LEU A 141 11.31 10.74 -1.20
CA LEU A 141 11.50 10.67 -2.65
C LEU A 141 12.62 9.70 -3.05
N GLU A 142 13.74 9.70 -2.34
CA GLU A 142 14.84 8.74 -2.56
C GLU A 142 14.38 7.30 -2.30
N ALA A 143 13.72 7.06 -1.17
CA ALA A 143 13.19 5.75 -0.83
C ALA A 143 12.05 5.31 -1.79
N CYS A 144 11.31 6.26 -2.38
CA CYS A 144 10.39 5.96 -3.47
C CYS A 144 11.11 5.43 -4.71
N PHE A 145 12.21 6.05 -5.13
CA PHE A 145 13.01 5.54 -6.25
C PHE A 145 13.69 4.19 -5.92
N ASP A 146 14.09 3.96 -4.67
CA ASP A 146 14.61 2.66 -4.24
C ASP A 146 13.53 1.57 -4.34
N ALA A 147 12.31 1.86 -3.90
CA ALA A 147 11.17 0.95 -4.00
C ALA A 147 10.78 0.65 -5.46
N LEU A 148 10.80 1.67 -6.34
CA LEU A 148 10.55 1.50 -7.77
C LEU A 148 11.62 0.61 -8.43
N ALA A 149 12.90 0.82 -8.09
CA ALA A 149 13.99 0.00 -8.59
C ALA A 149 13.87 -1.45 -8.12
N ALA A 150 13.55 -1.68 -6.84
CA ALA A 150 13.31 -3.01 -6.28
C ALA A 150 12.12 -3.73 -6.95
N ALA A 151 11.09 -2.98 -7.36
CA ALA A 151 9.95 -3.51 -8.10
C ALA A 151 10.23 -3.76 -9.59
N GLY A 152 11.42 -3.40 -10.09
CA GLY A 152 11.75 -3.48 -11.51
C GLY A 152 10.93 -2.52 -12.39
N ALA A 153 10.50 -1.37 -11.83
CA ALA A 153 9.72 -0.39 -12.55
C ALA A 153 10.55 0.27 -13.69
N GLY A 154 9.87 0.63 -14.78
CA GLY A 154 10.50 1.22 -15.96
C GLY A 154 11.04 2.63 -15.74
N ALA A 155 11.86 3.10 -16.68
CA ALA A 155 12.48 4.43 -16.65
C ALA A 155 11.47 5.59 -16.70
N ASP A 156 10.23 5.33 -17.14
CA ASP A 156 9.16 6.33 -17.19
C ASP A 156 8.53 6.63 -15.82
N CYS A 157 8.99 5.97 -14.75
CA CYS A 157 8.50 6.18 -13.40
C CYS A 157 9.25 7.30 -12.66
N GLY A 158 8.48 8.28 -12.18
CA GLY A 158 8.92 9.30 -11.22
C GLY A 158 8.37 9.07 -9.82
N CYS A 159 8.69 9.99 -8.92
CA CYS A 159 8.21 10.02 -7.54
C CYS A 159 7.57 11.37 -7.21
N ARG A 160 6.34 11.34 -6.70
CA ARG A 160 5.57 12.52 -6.28
C ARG A 160 5.64 12.70 -4.77
N ALA A 161 5.93 13.92 -4.32
CA ALA A 161 5.69 14.32 -2.93
C ALA A 161 4.18 14.57 -2.71
N VAL A 162 3.56 13.82 -1.80
CA VAL A 162 2.10 13.81 -1.60
C VAL A 162 1.69 14.51 -0.31
N ALA A 163 2.44 14.29 0.77
CA ALA A 163 2.24 14.99 2.03
C ALA A 163 3.59 15.29 2.71
N LEU A 164 3.63 16.39 3.45
CA LEU A 164 4.79 16.80 4.24
C LEU A 164 4.28 17.44 5.53
N ASP A 165 4.62 16.85 6.67
CA ASP A 165 4.05 17.17 7.97
C ASP A 165 2.51 17.18 7.91
N ASP A 166 1.88 18.31 8.17
CA ASP A 166 0.42 18.48 8.10
C ASP A 166 -0.03 19.19 6.80
N ALA A 167 0.85 19.26 5.80
CA ALA A 167 0.55 19.79 4.48
C ALA A 167 0.21 18.67 3.48
N ALA A 168 -1.00 18.69 2.95
CA ALA A 168 -1.38 17.91 1.78
C ALA A 168 -0.87 18.63 0.52
N LEU A 169 0.08 18.00 -0.17
CA LEU A 169 0.81 18.56 -1.32
C LEU A 169 0.25 18.09 -2.67
N ALA A 170 -0.61 17.07 -2.67
CA ALA A 170 -1.24 16.56 -3.89
C ALA A 170 -2.72 16.99 -4.03
N PRO A 171 -3.30 16.89 -5.24
CA PRO A 171 -4.74 17.03 -5.44
C PRO A 171 -5.54 15.94 -4.69
N PRO A 172 -6.80 16.19 -4.32
CA PRO A 172 -7.63 15.23 -3.58
C PRO A 172 -7.68 13.81 -4.17
N ALA A 173 -7.76 13.69 -5.51
CA ALA A 173 -7.81 12.38 -6.18
C ALA A 173 -6.58 11.48 -5.92
N VAL A 174 -5.43 12.07 -5.58
CA VAL A 174 -4.22 11.30 -5.23
C VAL A 174 -4.35 10.63 -3.86
N PHE A 175 -5.24 11.13 -2.99
CA PHE A 175 -5.50 10.58 -1.67
C PHE A 175 -6.59 9.49 -1.68
N ASP A 176 -7.09 9.08 -2.84
CA ASP A 176 -8.06 7.99 -2.92
C ASP A 176 -7.48 6.68 -2.39
N TYR A 177 -8.28 5.96 -1.59
CA TYR A 177 -7.92 4.66 -1.05
C TYR A 177 -9.14 3.74 -0.92
N ALA A 178 -9.03 2.52 -1.45
CA ALA A 178 -10.09 1.51 -1.30
C ALA A 178 -9.88 0.68 -0.01
N PRO A 179 -10.78 0.70 0.99
CA PRO A 179 -10.61 -0.06 2.24
C PRO A 179 -10.73 -1.59 2.08
N GLY A 180 -11.39 -2.05 1.02
CA GLY A 180 -11.37 -3.43 0.55
C GLY A 180 -11.19 -3.45 -0.97
N VAL A 181 -10.36 -4.38 -1.47
CA VAL A 181 -10.12 -4.56 -2.91
C VAL A 181 -10.46 -5.97 -3.34
N SER A 182 -10.82 -6.12 -4.61
CA SER A 182 -10.97 -7.43 -5.22
C SER A 182 -9.64 -8.20 -5.18
N ALA A 183 -9.76 -9.46 -4.83
CA ALA A 183 -8.71 -10.44 -4.96
C ALA A 183 -9.27 -11.68 -5.65
N ARG A 184 -8.42 -12.42 -6.36
CA ARG A 184 -8.82 -13.70 -6.97
C ARG A 184 -7.73 -14.72 -6.77
N LEU A 185 -8.11 -15.86 -6.21
CA LEU A 185 -7.22 -16.99 -5.96
C LEU A 185 -7.48 -18.08 -6.99
N VAL A 186 -6.43 -18.48 -7.71
CA VAL A 186 -6.49 -19.55 -8.72
C VAL A 186 -5.45 -20.61 -8.36
N SER A 187 -5.87 -21.86 -8.21
CA SER A 187 -5.00 -23.02 -8.06
C SER A 187 -5.51 -24.16 -8.94
N PRO A 188 -4.86 -24.42 -10.10
CA PRO A 188 -5.26 -25.51 -10.98
C PRO A 188 -5.14 -26.89 -10.32
N ASP A 189 -4.11 -27.06 -9.48
CA ASP A 189 -3.81 -28.33 -8.81
C ASP A 189 -4.88 -28.70 -7.75
N LEU A 190 -5.65 -27.70 -7.29
CA LEU A 190 -6.70 -27.85 -6.28
C LEU A 190 -8.11 -27.53 -6.80
N ASP A 191 -8.26 -27.28 -8.10
CA ASP A 191 -9.51 -26.81 -8.73
C ASP A 191 -10.12 -25.58 -8.02
N ILE A 192 -9.27 -24.65 -7.61
CA ILE A 192 -9.68 -23.38 -6.98
C ILE A 192 -9.69 -22.28 -8.03
N ASP A 193 -10.82 -21.61 -8.19
CA ASP A 193 -10.95 -20.34 -8.91
C ASP A 193 -12.03 -19.50 -8.22
N VAL A 194 -11.60 -18.65 -7.28
CA VAL A 194 -12.52 -17.93 -6.39
C VAL A 194 -12.20 -16.44 -6.30
N ASP A 195 -13.24 -15.63 -6.33
CA ASP A 195 -13.18 -14.21 -6.03
C ASP A 195 -13.27 -14.00 -4.50
N LEU A 196 -12.43 -13.10 -4.00
CA LEU A 196 -12.22 -12.78 -2.59
C LEU A 196 -12.25 -11.27 -2.42
N ALA A 197 -12.59 -10.81 -1.21
CA ALA A 197 -12.24 -9.45 -0.79
C ALA A 197 -10.90 -9.49 -0.05
N ALA A 198 -10.04 -8.50 -0.27
CA ALA A 198 -8.78 -8.35 0.45
C ALA A 198 -8.74 -7.04 1.21
N SER A 199 -8.25 -7.09 2.46
CA SER A 199 -7.83 -5.93 3.23
C SER A 199 -6.33 -6.01 3.51
N GLU A 200 -5.71 -4.86 3.79
CA GLU A 200 -4.29 -4.82 4.14
C GLU A 200 -4.11 -4.11 5.48
N SER A 201 -3.15 -4.59 6.27
CA SER A 201 -2.71 -3.96 7.50
C SER A 201 -1.20 -4.09 7.64
N ALA A 202 -0.59 -3.23 8.47
CA ALA A 202 0.79 -3.43 8.86
C ALA A 202 0.92 -4.70 9.73
N ALA A 203 2.04 -5.39 9.57
CA ALA A 203 2.51 -6.44 10.46
C ALA A 203 3.88 -6.03 11.04
N PRO A 204 4.43 -6.77 12.02
CA PRO A 204 5.76 -6.51 12.57
C PRO A 204 6.85 -6.45 11.48
N ASP A 205 7.99 -5.83 11.79
CA ASP A 205 9.19 -5.82 10.94
C ASP A 205 9.00 -5.25 9.53
N GLY A 206 7.98 -4.39 9.35
CA GLY A 206 7.65 -3.81 8.05
C GLY A 206 6.92 -4.76 7.11
N GLU A 207 6.55 -5.97 7.58
CA GLU A 207 5.71 -6.88 6.83
C GLU A 207 4.31 -6.27 6.61
N ARG A 208 3.64 -6.76 5.57
CA ARG A 208 2.24 -6.45 5.27
C ARG A 208 1.39 -7.69 5.40
N LEU A 209 0.32 -7.59 6.17
CA LEU A 209 -0.69 -8.64 6.29
C LEU A 209 -1.80 -8.36 5.28
N LEU A 210 -2.07 -9.32 4.40
CA LEU A 210 -3.26 -9.37 3.56
C LEU A 210 -4.24 -10.36 4.16
N ALA A 211 -5.42 -9.88 4.53
CA ALA A 211 -6.53 -10.74 4.93
C ALA A 211 -7.49 -10.92 3.76
N LEU A 212 -7.73 -12.17 3.38
CA LEU A 212 -8.57 -12.57 2.26
C LEU A 212 -9.88 -13.18 2.77
N TYR A 213 -11.00 -12.60 2.40
CA TYR A 213 -12.31 -12.96 2.91
C TYR A 213 -13.11 -13.73 1.85
N PRO A 214 -13.26 -15.05 1.99
CA PRO A 214 -14.19 -15.84 1.19
C PRO A 214 -15.64 -15.63 1.66
N SER A 215 -16.60 -15.76 0.74
CA SER A 215 -18.03 -15.73 1.07
C SER A 215 -18.70 -17.05 0.69
N PRO A 216 -19.06 -17.93 1.66
CA PRO A 216 -18.74 -17.91 3.10
C PRO A 216 -17.36 -18.51 3.42
N GLY A 217 -16.81 -18.22 4.60
CA GLY A 217 -15.65 -18.95 5.15
C GLY A 217 -14.77 -18.15 6.10
N THR A 218 -13.73 -18.81 6.61
CA THR A 218 -12.70 -18.18 7.45
C THR A 218 -11.73 -17.38 6.58
N PRO A 219 -11.30 -16.18 7.02
CA PRO A 219 -10.30 -15.42 6.29
C PRO A 219 -8.98 -16.19 6.15
N ALA A 220 -8.39 -16.18 4.97
CA ALA A 220 -7.01 -16.61 4.78
C ALA A 220 -6.07 -15.41 5.00
N LEU A 221 -4.93 -15.65 5.62
CA LEU A 221 -3.95 -14.61 5.94
C LEU A 221 -2.69 -14.85 5.13
N ILE A 222 -2.18 -13.79 4.51
CA ILE A 222 -0.90 -13.78 3.81
C ILE A 222 -0.01 -12.72 4.43
N LEU A 223 1.17 -13.14 4.88
CA LEU A 223 2.25 -12.23 5.25
C LEU A 223 3.12 -12.00 4.03
N VAL A 224 3.35 -10.73 3.72
CA VAL A 224 4.22 -10.27 2.65
C VAL A 224 5.38 -9.52 3.28
N ALA A 225 6.58 -10.05 3.10
CA ALA A 225 7.82 -9.46 3.57
C ALA A 225 8.23 -8.25 2.70
N PRO A 226 9.06 -7.34 3.23
CA PRO A 226 9.55 -6.17 2.49
C PRO A 226 10.30 -6.50 1.20
N ASP A 227 10.97 -7.65 1.15
CA ASP A 227 11.70 -8.17 -0.01
C ASP A 227 10.79 -8.81 -1.08
N GLY A 228 9.48 -8.87 -0.84
CA GLY A 228 8.51 -9.49 -1.72
C GLY A 228 8.29 -10.98 -1.46
N GLY A 229 8.95 -11.59 -0.47
CA GLY A 229 8.61 -12.93 0.01
C GLY A 229 7.18 -12.98 0.52
N ALA A 230 6.45 -14.06 0.25
CA ALA A 230 5.08 -14.24 0.69
C ALA A 230 4.88 -15.59 1.39
N ARG A 231 4.11 -15.59 2.49
CA ARG A 231 3.75 -16.78 3.25
C ARG A 231 2.25 -16.78 3.54
N MET A 232 1.58 -17.90 3.29
CA MET A 232 0.14 -18.06 3.53
C MET A 232 -0.11 -19.39 4.24
N LEU A 233 -1.01 -19.38 5.21
CA LEU A 233 -1.56 -20.61 5.80
C LEU A 233 -2.96 -20.83 5.22
N LEU A 234 -3.13 -21.91 4.47
CA LEU A 234 -4.43 -22.30 3.90
C LEU A 234 -4.69 -23.78 4.18
N HIS A 235 -5.81 -24.06 4.86
CA HIS A 235 -6.19 -25.40 5.30
C HIS A 235 -5.11 -26.11 6.14
N GLY A 236 -4.45 -25.36 7.04
CA GLY A 236 -3.38 -25.89 7.90
C GLY A 236 -2.08 -26.24 7.17
N ARG A 237 -1.96 -25.87 5.89
CA ARG A 237 -0.76 -26.09 5.08
C ARG A 237 -0.11 -24.74 4.78
N GLU A 238 1.20 -24.68 4.93
CA GLU A 238 1.98 -23.51 4.58
C GLU A 238 2.22 -23.45 3.07
N TRP A 239 2.10 -22.24 2.55
CA TRP A 239 2.40 -21.88 1.18
C TRP A 239 3.43 -20.75 1.21
N THR A 240 4.46 -20.86 0.39
CA THR A 240 5.52 -19.86 0.29
C THR A 240 5.66 -19.41 -1.16
N GLY A 241 6.16 -18.20 -1.37
CA GLY A 241 6.48 -17.75 -2.71
C GLY A 241 6.79 -16.27 -2.77
N SER A 242 6.44 -15.64 -3.88
CA SER A 242 6.90 -14.29 -4.19
C SER A 242 5.78 -13.39 -4.71
N ARG A 243 5.96 -12.10 -4.46
CA ARG A 243 5.10 -11.01 -4.87
C ARG A 243 5.71 -10.28 -6.06
N THR A 244 4.87 -9.93 -7.02
CA THR A 244 5.15 -8.97 -8.09
C THR A 244 4.14 -7.84 -8.02
N VAL A 245 4.61 -6.61 -8.09
CA VAL A 245 3.77 -5.40 -7.97
C VAL A 245 3.79 -4.67 -9.30
N GLU A 246 2.62 -4.25 -9.79
CA GLU A 246 2.48 -3.66 -11.12
C GLU A 246 2.10 -2.18 -11.10
N GLY A 247 1.56 -1.70 -9.98
CA GLY A 247 1.22 -0.30 -9.79
C GLY A 247 0.23 -0.10 -8.66
N LEU A 248 -0.44 1.03 -8.69
CA LEU A 248 -1.47 1.41 -7.73
C LEU A 248 -2.82 1.60 -8.42
N SER A 249 -3.88 1.14 -7.78
CA SER A 249 -5.27 1.43 -8.14
C SER A 249 -6.00 1.91 -6.90
N ARG A 250 -6.51 3.16 -6.94
CA ARG A 250 -7.15 3.82 -5.78
C ARG A 250 -6.30 3.65 -4.52
N GLY A 251 -5.03 4.03 -4.60
CA GLY A 251 -4.07 3.98 -3.49
C GLY A 251 -3.63 2.59 -3.03
N ARG A 252 -4.11 1.50 -3.63
CA ARG A 252 -3.78 0.10 -3.30
C ARG A 252 -2.86 -0.52 -4.31
N PHE A 253 -1.96 -1.40 -3.88
CA PHE A 253 -1.15 -2.17 -4.80
C PHE A 253 -1.99 -3.07 -5.70
N ARG A 254 -1.69 -3.01 -7.00
CA ARG A 254 -2.04 -4.05 -7.97
C ARG A 254 -0.90 -5.04 -8.00
N GLU A 255 -1.18 -6.27 -7.62
CA GLU A 255 -0.13 -7.24 -7.37
C GLU A 255 -0.57 -8.66 -7.68
N ARG A 256 0.44 -9.48 -7.93
CA ARG A 256 0.34 -10.91 -8.14
C ARG A 256 1.23 -11.58 -7.11
N ILE A 257 0.71 -12.58 -6.42
CA ILE A 257 1.47 -13.40 -5.47
C ILE A 257 1.41 -14.83 -5.98
N ALA A 258 2.56 -15.38 -6.36
CA ALA A 258 2.71 -16.78 -6.74
C ALA A 258 3.13 -17.57 -5.51
N LEU A 259 2.39 -18.64 -5.21
CA LEU A 259 2.55 -19.45 -4.00
C LEU A 259 2.72 -20.91 -4.38
N VAL A 260 3.62 -21.59 -3.69
CA VAL A 260 3.93 -23.02 -3.81
C VAL A 260 3.79 -23.66 -2.45
N ARG A 261 3.22 -24.86 -2.42
CA ARG A 261 3.12 -25.72 -1.24
C ARG A 261 4.20 -26.81 -1.28
N ASP A 262 4.50 -27.42 -0.14
CA ASP A 262 5.49 -28.50 0.03
C ASP A 262 5.33 -29.68 -0.95
N ASP A 263 4.09 -30.01 -1.33
CA ASP A 263 3.75 -31.06 -2.30
C ASP A 263 3.78 -30.61 -3.77
N GLY A 264 4.26 -29.40 -4.04
CA GLY A 264 4.37 -28.84 -5.38
C GLY A 264 3.09 -28.24 -5.93
N ALA A 265 1.98 -28.24 -5.18
CA ALA A 265 0.77 -27.53 -5.58
C ALA A 265 1.02 -26.03 -5.70
N ARG A 266 0.41 -25.40 -6.70
CA ARG A 266 0.62 -24.00 -7.05
C ARG A 266 -0.67 -23.20 -6.94
N ALA A 267 -0.53 -21.98 -6.44
CA ALA A 267 -1.61 -21.01 -6.38
C ALA A 267 -1.11 -19.64 -6.83
N ILE A 268 -1.98 -18.89 -7.50
CA ILE A 268 -1.75 -17.49 -7.82
C ILE A 268 -2.87 -16.66 -7.22
N LEU A 269 -2.49 -15.65 -6.44
CA LEU A 269 -3.38 -14.63 -5.95
C LEU A 269 -3.15 -13.33 -6.72
N SER A 270 -4.20 -12.80 -7.34
CA SER A 270 -4.19 -11.43 -7.91
C SER A 270 -4.96 -10.50 -6.98
N VAL A 271 -4.38 -9.36 -6.59
CA VAL A 271 -5.00 -8.39 -5.65
C VAL A 271 -5.00 -7.00 -6.27
N GLY A 272 -6.07 -6.24 -6.05
CA GLY A 272 -6.16 -4.83 -6.47
C GLY A 272 -6.60 -4.62 -7.92
N TRP A 273 -6.95 -5.70 -8.62
CA TRP A 273 -7.43 -5.65 -10.00
C TRP A 273 -8.94 -5.48 -10.03
N ASP A 274 -9.45 -4.42 -10.66
CA ASP A 274 -10.87 -4.34 -10.94
C ASP A 274 -11.31 -5.50 -11.86
N PRO A 275 -12.56 -5.98 -11.78
CA PRO A 275 -13.00 -7.16 -12.53
C PRO A 275 -12.79 -7.07 -14.05
N VAL A 276 -12.90 -5.87 -14.62
CA VAL A 276 -12.73 -5.66 -16.07
C VAL A 276 -11.26 -5.74 -16.45
N ALA A 277 -10.38 -5.05 -15.73
CA ALA A 277 -8.94 -5.14 -15.94
C ALA A 277 -8.41 -6.56 -15.69
N TYR A 278 -8.91 -7.23 -14.64
CA TYR A 278 -8.57 -8.64 -14.39
C TYR A 278 -8.96 -9.53 -15.57
N ALA A 279 -10.18 -9.39 -16.08
CA ALA A 279 -10.67 -10.21 -17.20
C ALA A 279 -9.81 -10.00 -18.47
N ALA A 280 -9.39 -8.77 -18.75
CA ALA A 280 -8.51 -8.44 -19.87
C ALA A 280 -7.11 -9.09 -19.72
N GLU A 281 -6.57 -9.12 -18.49
CA GLU A 281 -5.22 -9.58 -18.20
C GLU A 281 -5.14 -11.03 -17.69
N ARG A 282 -6.29 -11.72 -17.58
CA ARG A 282 -6.42 -13.03 -16.90
C ARG A 282 -5.34 -14.02 -17.32
N ARG A 283 -5.10 -14.16 -18.62
CA ARG A 283 -4.10 -15.11 -19.15
C ARG A 283 -2.68 -14.82 -18.67
N ARG A 284 -2.32 -13.55 -18.48
CA ARG A 284 -1.02 -13.14 -17.97
C ARG A 284 -0.96 -13.34 -16.46
N LEU A 285 -2.00 -12.90 -15.75
CA LEU A 285 -2.07 -12.96 -14.29
C LEU A 285 -2.10 -14.40 -13.77
N THR A 286 -2.76 -15.32 -14.44
CA THR A 286 -2.84 -16.74 -14.03
C THR A 286 -1.74 -17.61 -14.64
N ARG A 287 -0.84 -17.05 -15.45
CA ARG A 287 0.28 -17.82 -16.01
C ARG A 287 1.29 -18.10 -14.92
N TRP A 288 1.70 -19.35 -14.78
CA TRP A 288 2.86 -19.67 -13.97
C TRP A 288 4.13 -19.22 -14.70
N THR A 289 4.84 -18.27 -14.11
CA THR A 289 6.19 -17.86 -14.52
C THR A 289 7.12 -18.43 -13.47
N GLY A 290 8.09 -19.26 -13.88
CA GLY A 290 8.94 -20.06 -12.97
C GLY A 290 9.63 -19.24 -11.88
N ALA A 291 9.95 -19.93 -10.79
CA ALA A 291 10.72 -19.42 -9.64
C ALA A 291 12.15 -19.08 -10.03
#